data_AF-A0A1W6YVY9-F1
#
_entry.id   AF-A0A1W6YVY9-F1
#
_cell.length_a   1.000
_cell.length_b   1.000
_cell.length_c   1.000
_cell.angle_alpha   90.00
_cell.angle_beta   90.00
_cell.angle_gamma   90.00
#
_symmetry.space_group_name_H-M   'P 1'
#
loop_
_entity.id
_entity.type
_entity.pdbx_description
1 polymer ?
#
loop_
_entity_poly.entity_id
_entity_poly.type
_entity_poly.pdbx_seq_one_letter_code
_entity_poly.pdbx_strand_id
1 'polypeptide(L)'
;MSHQYVDTPFADITIPCIHDGTTVLAAMPGLLQAMELDSWNELRHISNDPDLRELLKRDPKVGLYASAPLMPVAGLLLWLDRLADRHADPALRRRIAVLRHEGFPTLLEYWGERVASSRDDTDAASLKRQFRRLETQIAYLSDALRSEGSEIEKEILRAQLGELCRFPIGVRVAASPRLERFWNTILDRVTEVNHARRKERFLALNFRHLATVLSDRHDAVQLTPELREELKKSRYPHFLGVRVVNSRISQKSLRCWVFNLH
;
A
#
# COMPACT_ATOMS: atom_id res chain seq x y z
N MET A 1 0.54 10.35 16.73
CA MET A 1 1.77 9.59 17.03
C MET A 1 2.95 10.50 16.79
N SER A 2 3.92 10.50 17.71
CA SER A 2 5.08 11.39 17.72
C SER A 2 5.92 11.23 16.44
N HIS A 3 6.26 12.34 15.78
CA HIS A 3 7.22 12.39 14.67
C HIS A 3 8.65 12.18 15.19
N GLN A 4 8.94 10.97 15.66
CA GLN A 4 10.26 10.62 16.19
C GLN A 4 10.88 9.55 15.31
N TYR A 5 12.15 9.76 14.97
CA TYR A 5 12.95 8.73 14.31
C TYR A 5 13.13 7.53 15.25
N VAL A 6 12.92 6.34 14.68
CA VAL A 6 13.06 5.06 15.36
C VAL A 6 14.06 4.24 14.58
N ASP A 7 15.12 3.85 15.26
CA ASP A 7 16.08 2.87 14.76
C ASP A 7 15.36 1.55 14.54
N THR A 8 15.28 1.15 13.28
CA THR A 8 14.47 0.02 12.80
C THR A 8 15.39 -1.06 12.27
N PRO A 9 15.28 -2.30 12.76
CA PRO A 9 16.02 -3.43 12.20
C PRO A 9 15.64 -3.69 10.73
N PHE A 10 16.65 -3.90 9.88
CA PHE A 10 16.51 -4.20 8.45
C PHE A 10 17.61 -5.18 8.04
N ALA A 11 17.31 -6.47 8.18
CA ALA A 11 18.26 -7.57 8.10
C ALA A 11 19.35 -7.41 9.18
N ASP A 12 20.62 -7.35 8.78
CA ASP A 12 21.76 -7.18 9.66
C ASP A 12 22.17 -5.72 9.88
N ILE A 13 21.42 -4.76 9.32
CA ILE A 13 21.62 -3.33 9.57
C ILE A 13 20.43 -2.70 10.29
N THR A 14 20.65 -1.49 10.79
CA THR A 14 19.63 -0.66 11.41
C THR A 14 19.46 0.60 10.60
N ILE A 15 18.22 0.93 10.27
CA ILE A 15 17.89 2.13 9.49
C ILE A 15 16.97 3.06 10.29
N PRO A 16 17.27 4.37 10.33
CA PRO A 16 16.37 5.33 10.96
C PRO A 16 15.08 5.44 10.13
N CYS A 17 13.94 5.16 10.74
CA CYS A 17 12.63 5.28 10.11
C CYS A 17 11.69 6.18 10.91
N ILE A 18 10.72 6.76 10.22
CA ILE A 18 9.64 7.55 10.82
C ILE A 18 8.30 7.12 10.22
N HIS A 19 7.24 7.12 11.03
CA HIS A 19 5.89 6.82 10.56
C HIS A 19 5.11 8.13 10.38
N ASP A 20 4.68 8.44 9.16
CA ASP A 20 4.01 9.72 8.82
C ASP A 20 2.49 9.72 9.07
N GLY A 21 1.99 8.68 9.74
CA GLY A 21 0.57 8.46 9.99
C GLY A 21 -0.09 7.54 8.96
N THR A 22 0.56 7.30 7.82
CA THR A 22 0.06 6.38 6.79
C THR A 22 1.09 5.33 6.40
N THR A 23 2.34 5.74 6.24
CA THR A 23 3.46 4.95 5.73
C THR A 23 4.65 5.04 6.66
N VAL A 24 5.50 4.04 6.61
CA VAL A 24 6.84 4.11 7.18
C VAL A 24 7.79 4.67 6.13
N LEU A 25 8.54 5.69 6.51
CA LEU A 25 9.54 6.37 5.69
C LEU A 25 10.92 6.08 6.27
N ALA A 26 11.86 5.62 5.46
CA ALA A 26 13.24 5.40 5.83
C ALA A 26 14.10 6.63 5.49
N ALA A 27 15.03 6.97 6.38
CA ALA A 27 16.02 8.02 6.14
C ALA A 27 17.12 7.49 5.20
N MET A 28 17.16 8.00 3.98
CA MET A 28 18.10 7.54 2.97
C MET A 28 19.57 7.71 3.38
N PRO A 29 20.02 8.83 4.00
CA PRO A 29 21.43 8.95 4.39
C PRO A 29 21.90 7.87 5.37
N GLY A 30 21.05 7.49 6.34
CA GLY A 30 21.38 6.43 7.29
C GLY A 30 21.47 5.05 6.63
N LEU A 31 20.55 4.74 5.72
CA LEU A 31 20.59 3.50 4.95
C LEU A 31 21.81 3.43 4.02
N LEU A 32 22.13 4.52 3.31
CA LEU A 32 23.29 4.59 2.41
C LEU A 32 24.59 4.43 3.19
N GLN A 33 24.71 5.07 4.36
CA GLN A 33 25.85 4.91 5.25
C GLN A 33 25.99 3.46 5.75
N ALA A 34 24.89 2.83 6.18
CA ALA A 34 24.88 1.44 6.65
C ALA A 34 25.21 0.42 5.54
N MET A 35 25.02 0.81 4.28
CA MET A 35 25.41 0.02 3.10
C MET A 35 26.79 0.37 2.56
N GLU A 36 27.53 1.28 3.21
CA GLU A 36 28.85 1.77 2.77
C GLU A 36 28.85 2.38 1.36
N LEU A 37 27.74 3.00 0.97
CA LEU A 37 27.57 3.65 -0.32
C LEU A 37 27.91 5.15 -0.26
N ASP A 38 28.39 5.70 -1.38
CA ASP A 38 28.53 7.15 -1.55
C ASP A 38 27.13 7.80 -1.54
N SER A 39 26.80 8.39 -0.40
CA SER A 39 25.49 8.99 -0.18
C SER A 39 25.18 10.11 -1.15
N TRP A 40 26.17 10.90 -1.55
CA TRP A 40 25.95 12.03 -2.45
C TRP A 40 25.71 11.56 -3.88
N ASN A 41 26.49 10.58 -4.33
CA ASN A 41 26.30 10.02 -5.66
C ASN A 41 24.95 9.30 -5.77
N GLU A 42 24.59 8.47 -4.78
CA GLU A 42 23.32 7.74 -4.80
C GLU A 42 22.10 8.66 -4.70
N LEU A 43 22.13 9.69 -3.84
CA LEU A 43 21.03 10.65 -3.78
C LEU A 43 20.85 11.43 -5.09
N ARG A 44 21.96 11.69 -5.82
CA ARG A 44 21.88 12.31 -7.15
C ARG A 44 21.26 11.39 -8.19
N HIS A 45 21.61 10.11 -8.17
CA HIS A 45 20.98 9.12 -9.03
C HIS A 45 19.48 8.99 -8.76
N ILE A 46 19.08 8.94 -7.49
CA ILE A 46 17.67 8.93 -7.09
C ILE A 46 16.95 10.20 -7.57
N SER A 47 17.60 11.37 -7.48
CA SER A 47 17.01 12.64 -7.94
C SER A 47 16.86 12.75 -9.45
N ASN A 48 17.68 12.01 -10.22
CA ASN A 48 17.64 11.98 -11.68
C ASN A 48 16.70 10.88 -12.22
N ASP A 49 16.32 9.91 -11.39
CA ASP A 49 15.36 8.88 -11.74
C ASP A 49 13.93 9.44 -11.56
N PRO A 50 13.12 9.51 -12.64
CA PRO A 50 11.79 10.12 -12.58
C PRO A 50 10.83 9.36 -11.67
N ASP A 51 11.02 8.04 -11.51
CA ASP A 51 10.14 7.20 -10.71
C ASP A 51 10.49 7.29 -9.23
N LEU A 52 11.78 7.40 -8.90
CA LEU A 52 12.27 7.50 -7.53
C LEU A 52 12.20 8.94 -6.96
N ARG A 53 12.42 9.96 -7.79
CA ARG A 53 12.43 11.36 -7.34
C ARG A 53 11.11 11.77 -6.71
N GLU A 54 9.98 11.35 -7.30
CA GLU A 54 8.63 11.66 -6.81
C GLU A 54 8.28 10.94 -5.50
N LEU A 55 9.08 9.95 -5.10
CA LEU A 55 8.94 9.22 -3.83
C LEU A 55 9.72 9.86 -2.69
N LEU A 56 10.73 10.69 -3.00
CA LEU A 56 11.51 11.38 -1.98
C LEU A 56 10.67 12.46 -1.30
N LYS A 57 10.51 12.31 0.01
CA LYS A 57 9.95 13.34 0.88
C LYS A 57 11.07 14.01 1.66
N ARG A 58 10.84 15.25 2.10
CA ARG A 58 11.68 15.93 3.10
C ARG A 58 10.79 16.20 4.30
N ASP A 59 11.22 15.79 5.49
CA ASP A 59 10.50 16.15 6.71
C ASP A 59 10.87 17.59 7.10
N PRO A 60 9.89 18.51 7.21
CA PRO A 60 10.15 19.88 7.64
C PRO A 60 10.46 20.04 9.14
N LYS A 61 10.46 18.98 9.99
CA LYS A 61 10.63 19.14 11.45
C LYS A 61 11.75 18.31 12.11
N VAL A 62 12.58 19.07 12.85
CA VAL A 62 13.56 18.84 13.95
C VAL A 62 14.11 17.42 14.20
N GLY A 63 15.44 17.29 14.13
CA GLY A 63 16.25 16.14 14.60
C GLY A 63 17.63 16.09 13.92
N LEU A 64 18.47 15.08 14.24
CA LEU A 64 19.74 14.80 13.53
C LEU A 64 19.56 14.60 12.01
N TYR A 65 18.36 14.25 11.58
CA TYR A 65 17.96 14.04 10.19
C TYR A 65 17.02 15.14 9.66
N ALA A 66 17.04 16.34 10.26
CA ALA A 66 16.27 17.48 9.75
C ALA A 66 16.63 17.73 8.28
N SER A 67 15.63 17.80 7.39
CA SER A 67 15.81 17.90 5.93
C SER A 67 16.45 16.69 5.24
N ALA A 68 16.64 15.56 5.92
CA ALA A 68 17.12 14.35 5.26
C ALA A 68 16.09 13.85 4.23
N PRO A 69 16.53 13.37 3.05
CA PRO A 69 15.66 12.73 2.10
C PRO A 69 15.11 11.43 2.69
N LEU A 70 13.78 11.34 2.73
CA LEU A 70 13.03 10.20 3.22
C LEU A 70 12.39 9.45 2.06
N MET A 71 12.42 8.12 2.10
CA MET A 71 11.77 7.28 1.11
C MET A 71 10.77 6.35 1.77
N PRO A 72 9.54 6.20 1.26
CA PRO A 72 8.64 5.14 1.70
C PRO A 72 9.31 3.77 1.64
N VAL A 73 9.09 2.92 2.64
CA VAL A 73 9.69 1.58 2.70
C VAL A 73 9.41 0.77 1.44
N ALA A 74 8.19 0.81 0.90
CA ALA A 74 7.90 0.14 -0.37
C ALA A 74 8.67 0.75 -1.56
N GLY A 75 8.96 2.06 -1.54
CA GLY A 75 9.84 2.70 -2.50
C GLY A 75 11.30 2.20 -2.44
N LEU A 76 11.76 1.72 -1.28
CA LEU A 76 13.08 1.10 -1.16
C LEU A 76 13.21 -0.14 -2.03
N LEU A 77 12.13 -0.89 -2.27
CA LEU A 77 12.16 -2.04 -3.19
C LEU A 77 12.57 -1.62 -4.59
N LEU A 78 11.93 -0.56 -5.10
CA LEU A 78 12.23 0.01 -6.41
C LEU A 78 13.66 0.56 -6.45
N TRP A 79 14.09 1.27 -5.41
CA TRP A 79 15.46 1.78 -5.34
C TRP A 79 16.50 0.65 -5.32
N LEU A 80 16.31 -0.38 -4.50
CA LEU A 80 17.21 -1.53 -4.42
C LEU A 80 17.26 -2.31 -5.76
N ASP A 81 16.14 -2.41 -6.47
CA ASP A 81 16.07 -2.97 -7.82
C ASP A 81 16.96 -2.16 -8.80
N ARG A 82 16.76 -0.84 -8.86
CA ARG A 82 17.57 0.08 -9.69
C ARG A 82 19.06 0.06 -9.29
N LEU A 83 19.35 -0.09 -8.01
CA LEU A 83 20.72 -0.15 -7.48
C LEU A 83 21.41 -1.44 -7.95
N ALA A 84 20.73 -2.59 -7.86
CA ALA A 84 21.29 -3.88 -8.28
C ALA A 84 21.65 -3.91 -9.76
N ASP A 85 20.85 -3.26 -10.61
CA ASP A 85 21.12 -3.19 -12.05
C ASP A 85 22.29 -2.31 -12.39
N ARG A 86 22.42 -1.16 -11.70
CA ARG A 86 23.46 -0.16 -11.97
C ARG A 86 24.84 -0.64 -11.55
N HIS A 87 24.92 -1.35 -10.42
CA HIS A 87 26.18 -1.79 -9.85
C HIS A 87 26.56 -3.17 -10.36
N ALA A 88 27.79 -3.31 -10.88
CA ALA A 88 28.32 -4.59 -11.36
C ALA A 88 28.96 -5.44 -10.25
N ASP A 89 29.20 -4.86 -9.07
CA ASP A 89 29.83 -5.56 -7.94
C ASP A 89 28.96 -6.73 -7.43
N PRO A 90 29.44 -7.98 -7.54
CA PRO A 90 28.72 -9.15 -7.05
C PRO A 90 28.51 -9.13 -5.52
N ALA A 91 29.40 -8.50 -4.75
CA ALA A 91 29.25 -8.42 -3.30
C ALA A 91 28.06 -7.51 -2.94
N LEU A 92 27.99 -6.31 -3.52
CA LEU A 92 26.85 -5.41 -3.37
C LEU A 92 25.54 -6.03 -3.86
N ARG A 93 25.53 -6.75 -4.99
CA ARG A 93 24.32 -7.45 -5.47
C ARG A 93 23.82 -8.51 -4.50
N ARG A 94 24.72 -9.30 -3.92
CA ARG A 94 24.37 -10.27 -2.86
C ARG A 94 23.83 -9.55 -1.63
N ARG A 95 24.44 -8.43 -1.24
CA ARG A 95 23.97 -7.60 -0.14
C ARG A 95 22.55 -7.09 -0.37
N ILE A 96 22.27 -6.57 -1.56
CA ILE A 96 20.93 -6.11 -1.94
C ILE A 96 19.92 -7.26 -1.87
N ALA A 97 20.28 -8.46 -2.34
CA ALA A 97 19.40 -9.63 -2.24
C ALA A 97 19.07 -9.99 -0.78
N VAL A 98 20.05 -9.94 0.12
CA VAL A 98 19.84 -10.15 1.58
C VAL A 98 18.89 -9.09 2.13
N LEU A 99 19.13 -7.80 1.85
CA LEU A 99 18.25 -6.72 2.31
C LEU A 99 16.82 -6.87 1.79
N ARG A 100 16.64 -7.36 0.56
CA ARG A 100 15.31 -7.65 0.01
C ARG A 100 14.63 -8.84 0.68
N HIS A 101 15.34 -9.95 0.86
CA HIS A 101 14.75 -11.18 1.36
C HIS A 101 14.58 -11.22 2.88
N GLU A 102 15.49 -10.61 3.63
CA GLU A 102 15.49 -10.62 5.09
C GLU A 102 15.07 -9.27 5.66
N GLY A 103 15.47 -8.17 5.02
CA GLY A 103 15.26 -6.82 5.54
C GLY A 103 13.79 -6.43 5.64
N PHE A 104 13.03 -6.58 4.55
CA PHE A 104 11.61 -6.20 4.56
C PHE A 104 10.76 -7.03 5.52
N PRO A 105 10.90 -8.37 5.60
CA PRO A 105 10.19 -9.15 6.62
C PRO A 105 10.46 -8.67 8.04
N THR A 106 11.72 -8.42 8.40
CA THR A 106 12.11 -7.94 9.73
C THR A 106 11.55 -6.54 10.01
N LEU A 107 11.64 -5.64 9.03
CA LEU A 107 11.12 -4.28 9.17
C LEU A 107 9.61 -4.27 9.36
N LEU A 108 8.87 -5.06 8.55
CA LEU A 108 7.41 -5.14 8.63
C LEU A 108 6.93 -5.78 9.91
N GLU A 109 7.68 -6.73 10.45
CA GLU A 109 7.41 -7.32 11.76
C GLU A 109 7.59 -6.28 12.86
N TYR A 110 8.73 -5.59 12.89
CA TYR A 110 9.02 -4.56 13.87
C TYR A 110 7.96 -3.44 13.87
N TRP A 111 7.63 -2.90 12.69
CA TRP A 111 6.61 -1.86 12.58
C TRP A 111 5.19 -2.41 12.77
N GLY A 112 4.95 -3.67 12.39
CA GLY A 112 3.70 -4.37 12.66
C GLY A 112 3.42 -4.44 14.17
N GLU A 113 4.36 -4.97 14.96
CA GLU A 113 4.24 -5.06 16.42
C GLU A 113 4.14 -3.69 17.09
N ARG A 114 5.00 -2.75 16.67
CA ARG A 114 5.04 -1.41 17.25
C ARG A 114 3.72 -0.65 17.03
N VAL A 115 3.11 -0.84 15.86
CA VAL A 115 1.86 -0.18 15.50
C VAL A 115 0.63 -0.95 15.99
N ALA A 116 0.67 -2.28 16.05
CA ALA A 116 -0.40 -3.15 16.54
C ALA A 116 -0.44 -3.29 18.06
N SER A 117 -0.05 -2.26 18.82
CA SER A 117 -0.11 -2.23 20.30
C SER A 117 -1.54 -2.32 20.89
N SER A 118 -2.52 -2.77 20.09
CA SER A 118 -3.88 -3.19 20.45
C SER A 118 -4.22 -4.54 19.80
N ARG A 119 -3.83 -5.63 20.46
CA ARG A 119 -4.57 -6.91 20.65
C ARG A 119 -4.89 -7.90 19.52
N ASP A 120 -4.38 -7.79 18.29
CA ASP A 120 -4.57 -8.88 17.30
C ASP A 120 -3.26 -9.33 16.61
N ASP A 121 -2.80 -10.54 16.96
CA ASP A 121 -1.66 -11.25 16.32
C ASP A 121 -1.87 -11.53 14.81
N THR A 122 -3.09 -11.35 14.32
CA THR A 122 -3.50 -11.66 12.95
C THR A 122 -2.95 -10.68 11.89
N ASP A 123 -2.37 -9.54 12.30
CA ASP A 123 -2.04 -8.43 11.39
C ASP A 123 -0.64 -8.57 10.74
N ALA A 124 0.38 -9.01 11.47
CA ALA A 124 1.76 -9.07 10.96
C ALA A 124 1.94 -10.06 9.80
N ALA A 125 1.36 -11.26 9.90
CA ALA A 125 1.40 -12.26 8.82
C ALA A 125 0.59 -11.82 7.59
N SER A 126 -0.47 -11.03 7.79
CA SER A 126 -1.26 -10.43 6.72
C SER A 126 -0.45 -9.35 5.98
N LEU A 127 0.20 -8.44 6.73
CA LEU A 127 1.08 -7.41 6.20
C LEU A 127 2.24 -8.00 5.40
N LYS A 128 2.92 -9.03 5.93
CA LYS A 128 3.99 -9.75 5.21
C LYS A 128 3.49 -10.32 3.88
N ARG A 129 2.28 -10.91 3.82
CA ARG A 129 1.69 -11.43 2.57
C ARG A 129 1.32 -10.33 1.58
N GLN A 130 0.74 -9.23 2.06
CA GLN A 130 0.42 -8.07 1.22
C GLN A 130 1.68 -7.46 0.62
N PHE A 131 2.72 -7.32 1.42
CA PHE A 131 4.00 -6.77 0.96
C PHE A 131 4.69 -7.65 -0.09
N ARG A 132 4.64 -8.98 0.05
CA ARG A 132 5.16 -9.88 -1.01
C ARG A 132 4.43 -9.71 -2.34
N ARG A 133 3.11 -9.53 -2.31
CA ARG A 133 2.32 -9.23 -3.53
C ARG A 133 2.72 -7.87 -4.11
N LEU A 134 2.91 -6.88 -3.26
CA LEU A 134 3.39 -5.55 -3.63
C LEU A 134 4.76 -5.62 -4.31
N GLU A 135 5.70 -6.36 -3.74
CA GLU A 135 7.04 -6.55 -4.32
C GLU A 135 6.96 -7.12 -5.73
N THR A 136 6.13 -8.15 -5.94
CA THR A 136 5.93 -8.74 -7.28
C THR A 136 5.32 -7.72 -8.26
N GLN A 137 4.38 -6.90 -7.81
CA GLN A 137 3.76 -5.86 -8.65
C GLN A 137 4.73 -4.73 -8.98
N ILE A 138 5.54 -4.28 -8.01
CA ILE A 138 6.57 -3.26 -8.20
C ILE A 138 7.62 -3.74 -9.21
N ALA A 139 8.10 -4.98 -9.08
CA ALA A 139 9.04 -5.57 -10.04
C ALA A 139 8.44 -5.61 -11.45
N TYR A 140 7.22 -6.13 -11.59
CA TYR A 140 6.52 -6.18 -12.88
C TYR A 140 6.36 -4.80 -13.53
N LEU A 141 5.93 -3.78 -12.77
CA LEU A 141 5.77 -2.42 -13.30
C LEU A 141 7.11 -1.76 -13.61
N SER A 142 8.15 -2.01 -12.80
CA SER A 142 9.53 -1.57 -13.04
C SER A 142 10.03 -2.12 -14.38
N ASP A 143 9.81 -3.40 -14.64
CA ASP A 143 10.19 -4.06 -15.89
C ASP A 143 9.37 -3.54 -17.08
N ALA A 144 8.05 -3.38 -16.90
CA ALA A 144 7.18 -2.83 -17.94
C ALA A 144 7.59 -1.39 -18.32
N LEU A 145 8.01 -0.56 -17.36
CA LEU A 145 8.51 0.79 -17.63
C LEU A 145 9.83 0.82 -18.41
N ARG A 146 10.65 -0.23 -18.30
CA ARG A 146 11.88 -0.38 -19.08
C ARG A 146 11.59 -0.83 -20.52
N SER A 147 10.48 -1.52 -20.74
CA SER A 147 10.08 -1.98 -22.07
C SER A 147 9.67 -0.81 -22.98
N GLU A 148 9.80 -0.99 -24.29
CA GLU A 148 9.35 0.00 -25.26
C GLU A 148 7.81 0.08 -25.23
N GLY A 149 7.31 1.23 -24.79
CA GLY A 149 5.89 1.57 -24.76
C GLY A 149 5.68 3.03 -25.10
N SER A 150 4.44 3.40 -25.40
CA SER A 150 4.09 4.80 -25.63
C SER A 150 4.31 5.64 -24.37
N GLU A 151 4.55 6.94 -24.53
CA GLU A 151 4.73 7.84 -23.37
C GLU A 151 3.50 7.89 -22.47
N ILE A 152 2.30 7.68 -23.04
CA ILE A 152 1.04 7.60 -22.28
C ILE A 152 1.01 6.35 -21.40
N GLU A 153 1.41 5.19 -21.95
CA GLU A 153 1.48 3.94 -21.17
C GLU A 153 2.50 4.05 -20.05
N LYS A 154 3.68 4.61 -20.33
CA LYS A 154 4.70 4.86 -19.30
C LYS A 154 4.15 5.74 -18.19
N GLU A 155 3.44 6.80 -18.51
CA GLU A 155 2.87 7.68 -17.49
C GLU A 155 1.82 6.98 -16.61
N ILE A 156 0.98 6.12 -17.20
CA ILE A 156 0.02 5.30 -16.45
C ILE A 156 0.76 4.33 -15.51
N LEU A 157 1.80 3.66 -16.01
CA LEU A 157 2.61 2.72 -15.23
C LEU A 157 3.34 3.44 -14.08
N ARG A 158 3.87 4.65 -14.31
CA ARG A 158 4.48 5.49 -13.27
C ARG A 158 3.49 5.86 -12.18
N ALA A 159 2.28 6.27 -12.55
CA ALA A 159 1.24 6.60 -11.58
C ALA A 159 0.90 5.38 -10.69
N GLN A 160 0.74 4.20 -11.30
CA GLN A 160 0.49 2.95 -10.57
C GLN A 160 1.66 2.57 -9.65
N LEU A 161 2.89 2.68 -10.16
CA LEU A 161 4.10 2.40 -9.38
C LEU A 161 4.22 3.35 -8.18
N GLY A 162 3.97 4.64 -8.38
CA GLY A 162 3.97 5.65 -7.33
C GLY A 162 2.95 5.37 -6.22
N GLU A 163 1.76 4.85 -6.56
CA GLU A 163 0.76 4.44 -5.58
C GLU A 163 1.21 3.22 -4.77
N LEU A 164 1.76 2.18 -5.42
CA LEU A 164 2.26 0.99 -4.74
C LEU A 164 3.43 1.29 -3.80
N CYS A 165 4.34 2.17 -4.22
CA CYS A 165 5.46 2.61 -3.39
C CYS A 165 5.01 3.36 -2.13
N ARG A 166 3.77 3.83 -2.04
CA ARG A 166 3.17 4.46 -0.84
C ARG A 166 2.37 3.45 -0.01
N PHE A 167 2.82 2.19 0.00
CA PHE A 167 2.17 1.12 0.75
C PHE A 167 2.00 1.49 2.22
N PRO A 168 0.77 1.42 2.77
CA PRO A 168 0.53 1.77 4.14
C PRO A 168 1.05 0.69 5.09
N ILE A 169 1.89 1.09 6.03
CA ILE A 169 2.42 0.23 7.09
C ILE A 169 1.95 0.84 8.40
N GLY A 170 0.76 0.46 8.85
CA GLY A 170 0.22 0.91 10.13
C GLY A 170 -1.20 0.40 10.37
N VAL A 171 -1.75 0.68 11.57
CA VAL A 171 -3.07 0.24 12.03
C VAL A 171 -4.02 0.45 10.87
N ARG A 172 -4.59 -0.64 10.32
CA ARG A 172 -5.90 -0.54 9.68
C ARG A 172 -6.70 0.29 10.66
N VAL A 173 -7.16 1.50 10.33
CA VAL A 173 -8.14 2.19 11.17
C VAL A 173 -9.14 1.10 11.47
N ALA A 174 -9.17 0.61 12.73
CA ALA A 174 -9.84 -0.63 13.05
C ALA A 174 -11.22 -0.44 12.45
N ALA A 175 -11.57 -1.28 11.46
CA ALA A 175 -12.81 -1.09 10.74
C ALA A 175 -13.84 -0.95 11.85
N SER A 176 -14.61 0.15 11.86
CA SER A 176 -15.54 0.36 12.95
C SER A 176 -16.34 -0.95 13.09
N PRO A 177 -16.71 -1.41 14.30
CA PRO A 177 -17.48 -2.66 14.43
C PRO A 177 -18.72 -2.67 13.52
N ARG A 178 -19.23 -1.49 13.17
CA ARG A 178 -20.25 -1.27 12.15
C ARG A 178 -19.82 -1.60 10.72
N LEU A 179 -18.66 -1.10 10.27
CA LEU A 179 -18.09 -1.38 8.95
C LEU A 179 -17.73 -2.86 8.81
N GLU A 180 -17.18 -3.46 9.85
CA GLU A 180 -16.87 -4.89 9.87
C GLU A 180 -18.14 -5.74 9.79
N ARG A 181 -19.15 -5.45 10.63
CA ARG A 181 -20.46 -6.11 10.57
C ARG A 181 -21.12 -5.94 9.19
N PHE A 182 -20.99 -4.76 8.59
CA PHE A 182 -21.45 -4.53 7.21
C PHE A 182 -20.74 -5.48 6.24
N TRP A 183 -19.41 -5.50 6.21
CA TRP A 183 -18.69 -6.32 5.24
C TRP A 183 -18.92 -7.82 5.44
N ASN A 184 -18.98 -8.31 6.67
CA ASN A 184 -19.30 -9.71 6.94
C ASN A 184 -20.68 -10.06 6.35
N THR A 185 -21.70 -9.23 6.61
CA THR A 185 -23.06 -9.42 6.07
C THR A 185 -23.08 -9.41 4.53
N ILE A 186 -22.30 -8.53 3.91
CA ILE A 186 -22.30 -8.35 2.45
C ILE A 186 -21.52 -9.44 1.73
N LEU A 187 -20.37 -9.85 2.28
CA LEU A 187 -19.51 -10.86 1.66
C LEU A 187 -20.16 -12.24 1.71
N ASP A 188 -20.88 -12.56 2.79
CA ASP A 188 -21.70 -13.78 2.87
C ASP A 188 -22.81 -13.83 1.81
N ARG A 189 -23.25 -12.66 1.32
CA ARG A 189 -24.36 -12.51 0.37
C ARG A 189 -23.93 -11.94 -0.97
N VAL A 190 -22.64 -12.03 -1.30
CA VAL A 190 -22.07 -11.37 -2.47
C VAL A 190 -22.79 -11.74 -3.77
N THR A 191 -23.30 -12.96 -3.87
CA THR A 191 -24.07 -13.46 -5.03
C THR A 191 -25.44 -12.80 -5.19
N GLU A 192 -26.03 -12.28 -4.13
CA GLU A 192 -27.35 -11.62 -4.13
C GLU A 192 -27.22 -10.12 -4.39
N VAL A 193 -26.15 -9.50 -3.89
CA VAL A 193 -26.02 -8.02 -3.87
C VAL A 193 -25.01 -7.47 -4.88
N ASN A 194 -24.12 -8.29 -5.44
CA ASN A 194 -23.09 -7.82 -6.38
C ASN A 194 -23.65 -7.64 -7.80
N HIS A 195 -23.74 -6.39 -8.23
CA HIS A 195 -24.15 -6.01 -9.59
C HIS A 195 -23.03 -6.14 -10.64
N ALA A 196 -21.77 -6.34 -10.24
CA ALA A 196 -20.65 -6.46 -11.17
C ALA A 196 -20.71 -7.78 -11.94
N ARG A 197 -20.48 -7.73 -13.26
CA ARG A 197 -20.38 -8.93 -14.11
C ARG A 197 -19.12 -9.75 -13.81
N ARG A 198 -17.99 -9.07 -13.59
CA ARG A 198 -16.69 -9.68 -13.23
C ARG A 198 -16.58 -9.80 -11.70
N LYS A 199 -17.33 -10.74 -11.13
CA LYS A 199 -17.50 -10.92 -9.67
C LYS A 199 -16.22 -11.25 -8.90
N GLU A 200 -15.23 -11.81 -9.57
CA GLU A 200 -13.96 -12.24 -8.95
C GLU A 200 -13.10 -11.05 -8.54
N ARG A 201 -13.19 -9.93 -9.28
CA ARG A 201 -12.34 -8.75 -9.07
C ARG A 201 -13.08 -7.58 -8.47
N PHE A 202 -14.37 -7.43 -8.78
CA PHE A 202 -15.14 -6.24 -8.43
C PHE A 202 -16.42 -6.58 -7.68
N LEU A 203 -16.73 -5.73 -6.71
CA LEU A 203 -18.00 -5.67 -6.02
C LEU A 203 -18.70 -4.36 -6.38
N ALA A 204 -19.87 -4.43 -7.03
CA ALA A 204 -20.69 -3.26 -7.31
C ALA A 204 -21.99 -3.32 -6.52
N LEU A 205 -22.16 -2.39 -5.58
CA LEU A 205 -23.32 -2.33 -4.69
C LEU A 205 -24.25 -1.18 -5.12
N ASN A 206 -25.51 -1.50 -5.41
CA ASN A 206 -26.56 -0.50 -5.52
C ASN A 206 -27.24 -0.34 -4.15
N PHE A 207 -27.13 0.83 -3.54
CA PHE A 207 -27.62 1.03 -2.17
C PHE A 207 -29.14 0.96 -2.03
N ARG A 208 -29.91 1.27 -3.09
CA ARG A 208 -31.37 1.13 -3.07
C ARG A 208 -31.76 -0.35 -3.03
N HIS A 209 -31.19 -1.13 -3.95
CA HIS A 209 -31.37 -2.59 -3.97
C HIS A 209 -30.88 -3.23 -2.66
N LEU A 210 -29.71 -2.80 -2.19
CA LEU A 210 -29.14 -3.32 -0.94
C LEU A 210 -30.04 -3.04 0.27
N ALA A 211 -30.66 -1.86 0.35
CA ALA A 211 -31.61 -1.56 1.42
C ALA A 211 -32.78 -2.54 1.43
N THR A 212 -33.32 -2.90 0.26
CA THR A 212 -34.39 -3.91 0.11
C THR A 212 -33.93 -5.31 0.53
N VAL A 213 -32.70 -5.70 0.17
CA VAL A 213 -32.16 -7.03 0.52
C VAL A 213 -31.83 -7.15 2.02
N LEU A 214 -31.53 -6.03 2.68
CA LEU A 214 -31.21 -5.97 4.11
C LEU A 214 -32.43 -5.71 5.00
N SER A 215 -33.54 -5.17 4.49
CA SER A 215 -34.74 -4.86 5.29
C SER A 215 -35.47 -6.07 5.84
N ASP A 216 -35.23 -7.26 5.29
CA ASP A 216 -35.99 -8.48 5.61
C ASP A 216 -35.55 -9.16 6.92
N ARG A 217 -34.68 -8.56 7.74
CA ARG A 217 -34.15 -9.19 8.96
C ARG A 217 -34.03 -8.24 10.15
N HIS A 218 -34.26 -8.79 11.35
CA HIS A 218 -34.18 -8.11 12.66
C HIS A 218 -32.79 -7.58 13.03
N ASP A 219 -31.76 -7.86 12.21
CA ASP A 219 -30.38 -7.42 12.38
C ASP A 219 -29.86 -6.60 11.17
N ALA A 220 -30.78 -5.91 10.48
CA ALA A 220 -30.49 -5.13 9.28
C ALA A 220 -29.38 -4.10 9.51
N VAL A 221 -28.25 -4.26 8.82
CA VAL A 221 -27.19 -3.25 8.81
C VAL A 221 -27.75 -1.97 8.19
N GLN A 222 -27.90 -0.93 9.00
CA GLN A 222 -28.44 0.35 8.55
C GLN A 222 -27.42 1.11 7.70
N LEU A 223 -27.80 1.48 6.48
CA LEU A 223 -27.01 2.25 5.52
C LEU A 223 -26.97 3.75 5.86
N THR A 224 -26.50 4.10 7.05
CA THR A 224 -26.46 5.49 7.53
C THR A 224 -25.39 6.33 6.81
N PRO A 225 -25.47 7.67 6.90
CA PRO A 225 -24.45 8.55 6.32
C PRO A 225 -23.04 8.25 6.83
N GLU A 226 -22.88 7.92 8.11
CA GLU A 226 -21.58 7.62 8.73
C GLU A 226 -20.97 6.37 8.13
N LEU A 227 -21.77 5.29 7.98
CA LEU A 227 -21.32 4.07 7.33
C LEU A 227 -20.92 4.33 5.87
N ARG A 228 -21.61 5.23 5.16
CA ARG A 228 -21.21 5.60 3.78
C ARG A 228 -19.86 6.31 3.75
N GLU A 229 -19.58 7.21 4.69
CA GLU A 229 -18.27 7.86 4.77
C GLU A 229 -17.16 6.86 5.13
N GLU A 230 -17.44 5.90 6.01
CA GLU A 230 -16.51 4.81 6.31
C GLU A 230 -16.26 3.90 5.11
N LEU A 231 -17.30 3.57 4.34
CA LEU A 231 -17.18 2.78 3.12
C LEU A 231 -16.30 3.44 2.07
N LYS A 232 -16.37 4.77 1.91
CA LYS A 232 -15.47 5.50 0.99
C LYS A 232 -14.00 5.38 1.39
N LYS A 233 -13.73 5.27 2.69
CA LYS A 233 -12.39 5.12 3.26
C LYS A 233 -11.96 3.65 3.36
N SER A 234 -12.84 2.71 2.99
CA SER A 234 -12.54 1.29 3.11
C SER A 234 -11.38 0.89 2.21
N ARG A 235 -10.38 0.26 2.81
CA ARG A 235 -9.19 -0.27 2.12
C ARG A 235 -9.39 -1.71 1.65
N TYR A 236 -10.30 -2.46 2.27
CA TYR A 236 -10.64 -3.81 1.86
C TYR A 236 -12.08 -4.16 2.26
N PRO A 237 -12.98 -4.39 1.30
CA PRO A 237 -12.87 -4.06 -0.13
C PRO A 237 -12.49 -2.59 -0.40
N HIS A 238 -11.60 -2.33 -1.37
CA HIS A 238 -11.11 -0.97 -1.65
C HIS A 238 -12.10 -0.16 -2.50
N PHE A 239 -12.54 1.01 -2.04
CA PHE A 239 -13.51 1.82 -2.76
C PHE A 239 -12.93 2.53 -4.00
N LEU A 240 -13.49 2.25 -5.17
CA LEU A 240 -13.07 2.80 -6.47
C LEU A 240 -13.95 3.97 -6.96
N GLY A 241 -14.97 4.33 -6.20
CA GLY A 241 -15.92 5.40 -6.54
C GLY A 241 -17.31 4.91 -6.93
N VAL A 242 -18.19 5.88 -7.23
CA VAL A 242 -19.56 5.64 -7.68
C VAL A 242 -19.61 5.67 -9.21
N ARG A 243 -19.98 4.56 -9.84
CA ARG A 243 -19.97 4.40 -11.31
C ARG A 243 -21.28 3.85 -11.83
N VAL A 244 -21.61 4.14 -13.07
CA VAL A 244 -22.70 3.46 -13.77
C VAL A 244 -22.17 2.11 -14.26
N VAL A 245 -22.81 1.02 -13.82
CA VAL A 245 -22.45 -0.34 -14.23
C VAL A 245 -23.63 -1.01 -14.92
N ASN A 246 -23.35 -1.86 -15.91
CA ASN A 246 -24.35 -2.74 -16.47
C ASN A 246 -24.61 -3.88 -15.48
N SER A 247 -25.68 -3.73 -14.70
CA SER A 247 -26.04 -4.61 -13.59
C SER A 247 -26.38 -6.01 -14.07
N ARG A 248 -25.71 -7.03 -13.53
CA ARG A 248 -26.08 -8.43 -13.81
C ARG A 248 -27.38 -8.88 -13.13
N ILE A 249 -27.81 -8.18 -12.07
CA ILE A 249 -28.99 -8.55 -11.29
C ILE A 249 -30.25 -8.01 -11.98
N SER A 250 -30.24 -6.73 -12.31
CA SER A 250 -31.39 -6.03 -12.91
C SER A 250 -31.36 -5.96 -14.44
N GLN A 251 -30.26 -6.38 -15.08
CA GLN A 251 -30.03 -6.28 -16.53
C GLN A 251 -30.17 -4.85 -17.08
N LYS A 252 -29.92 -3.83 -16.24
CA LYS A 252 -30.02 -2.40 -16.58
C LYS A 252 -28.77 -1.64 -16.12
N SER A 253 -28.51 -0.48 -16.73
CA SER A 253 -27.47 0.43 -16.26
C SER A 253 -27.89 1.06 -14.93
N LEU A 254 -27.11 0.79 -13.87
CA LEU A 254 -27.38 1.30 -12.52
C LEU A 254 -26.16 2.01 -11.95
N ARG A 255 -26.41 3.10 -11.22
CA ARG A 255 -25.39 3.76 -10.42
C ARG A 255 -25.08 2.90 -9.19
N CYS A 256 -23.84 2.44 -9.08
CA CYS A 256 -23.36 1.56 -8.02
C CYS A 256 -22.09 2.12 -7.40
N TRP A 257 -21.88 1.79 -6.14
CA TRP A 257 -20.60 1.95 -5.45
C TRP A 257 -19.73 0.77 -5.81
N VAL A 258 -18.56 1.02 -6.40
CA VAL A 258 -17.68 -0.04 -6.90
C VAL A 258 -16.50 -0.18 -5.97
N PHE A 259 -16.17 -1.43 -5.64
CA PHE A 259 -15.05 -1.80 -4.81
C PHE A 259 -14.19 -2.85 -5.52
N ASN A 260 -12.88 -2.80 -5.27
CA ASN A 260 -11.93 -3.86 -5.61
C ASN A 260 -11.85 -4.88 -4.46
N LEU A 261 -11.93 -6.16 -4.79
CA LEU A 261 -11.84 -7.28 -3.83
C LEU A 261 -10.40 -7.81 -3.65
N HIS A 262 -9.42 -7.25 -4.38
CA HIS A 262 -8.00 -7.60 -4.30
C HIS A 262 -7.15 -6.47 -3.74
#